data_AF-A0A5F9CLP1-F1
#
_entry.id   AF-A0A5F9CLP1-F1
#
_cell.length_a   1.000
_cell.length_b   1.000
_cell.length_c   1.000
_cell.angle_alpha   90.00
_cell.angle_beta   90.00
_cell.angle_gamma   90.00
#
_symmetry.space_group_name_H-M   'P 1'
#
loop_
_entity.id
_entity.type
_entity.pdbx_description
1 polymer ?
#
loop_
_entity_poly.entity_id
_entity_poly.type
_entity_poly.pdbx_seq_one_letter_code
_entity_poly.pdbx_strand_id
1 'polypeptide(L)'
;MEPAGLEQVLRELLLPDTERIRRATEQLRTALRDSAALPALCDLLASAADPQIRQFAAVLTRRRLITRWRRLAEQQRESLKSLVLTALQKETEWGFCCS
;
A
#
# COMPACT_ATOMS: atom_id res chain seq x y z
N MET A 1 -10.26 -0.14 7.71
CA MET A 1 -10.46 0.99 6.76
C MET A 1 -10.56 0.41 5.36
N GLU A 2 -11.58 0.83 4.59
CA GLU A 2 -11.83 0.33 3.24
C GLU A 2 -10.73 0.75 2.25
N PRO A 3 -10.42 -0.06 1.21
CA PRO A 3 -9.37 0.24 0.24
C PRO A 3 -9.60 1.56 -0.49
N ALA A 4 -10.85 1.88 -0.86
CA ALA A 4 -11.20 3.14 -1.53
C ALA A 4 -10.90 4.38 -0.67
N GLY A 5 -11.13 4.30 0.65
CA GLY A 5 -10.81 5.39 1.57
C GLY A 5 -9.31 5.59 1.73
N LEU A 6 -8.54 4.50 1.72
CA LEU A 6 -7.08 4.55 1.75
C LEU A 6 -6.49 5.11 0.45
N GLU A 7 -7.07 4.76 -0.70
CA GLU A 7 -6.70 5.31 -2.01
C GLU A 7 -6.81 6.83 -2.05
N GLN A 8 -7.90 7.37 -1.51
CA GLN A 8 -8.14 8.81 -1.44
C GLN A 8 -7.09 9.52 -0.59
N VAL A 9 -6.75 8.95 0.58
CA VAL A 9 -5.69 9.48 1.45
C VAL A 9 -4.34 9.48 0.73
N LEU A 10 -4.02 8.40 -0.01
CA LEU A 10 -2.79 8.34 -0.79
C LEU A 10 -2.78 9.38 -1.92
N ARG A 11 -3.90 9.62 -2.60
CA ARG A 11 -4.03 10.69 -3.60
C ARG A 11 -3.80 12.07 -3.01
N GLU A 12 -4.39 12.35 -1.85
CA GLU A 12 -4.22 13.65 -1.17
C GLU A 12 -2.77 13.91 -0.78
N LEU A 13 -2.00 12.87 -0.46
CA LEU A 13 -0.56 12.97 -0.20
C LEU A 13 0.29 13.32 -1.43
N LEU A 14 -0.23 13.08 -2.65
CA LEU A 14 0.45 13.39 -3.90
C LEU A 14 0.15 14.82 -4.40
N LEU A 15 -0.80 15.51 -3.79
CA LEU A 15 -1.15 16.88 -4.16
C LEU A 15 -0.22 17.90 -3.48
N PRO A 16 0.17 19.00 -4.14
CA PRO A 16 1.06 20.01 -3.58
C PRO A 16 0.32 20.98 -2.63
N ASP A 17 -0.29 20.46 -1.58
CA ASP A 17 -0.98 21.24 -0.55
C ASP A 17 -0.52 20.78 0.84
N THR A 18 0.28 21.63 1.50
CA THR A 18 0.93 21.29 2.78
C THR A 18 -0.06 20.94 3.89
N GLU A 19 -1.21 21.63 3.95
CA GLU A 19 -2.21 21.38 4.98
C GLU A 19 -2.98 20.08 4.71
N ARG A 20 -3.29 19.80 3.44
CA ARG A 20 -3.89 18.52 3.04
C ARG A 20 -2.93 17.36 3.25
N ILE A 21 -1.66 17.49 2.86
CA ILE A 21 -0.62 16.47 3.09
C ILE A 21 -0.53 16.15 4.58
N ARG A 22 -0.51 17.17 5.45
CA ARG A 22 -0.44 16.97 6.89
C ARG A 22 -1.65 16.19 7.42
N ARG A 23 -2.87 16.58 7.05
CA ARG A 23 -4.11 15.89 7.46
C ARG A 23 -4.15 14.46 6.94
N ALA A 24 -3.86 14.26 5.65
CA ALA A 24 -3.80 12.95 5.02
C ALA A 24 -2.72 12.06 5.69
N THR A 25 -1.59 12.63 6.09
CA THR A 25 -0.55 11.91 6.83
C THR A 25 -1.04 11.46 8.21
N GLU A 26 -1.75 12.31 8.95
CA GLU A 26 -2.34 11.95 10.25
C GLU A 26 -3.40 10.85 10.10
N GLN A 27 -4.25 10.94 9.08
CA GLN A 27 -5.24 9.91 8.75
C GLN A 27 -4.57 8.59 8.37
N LEU A 28 -3.54 8.64 7.51
CA LEU A 28 -2.75 7.47 7.13
C LEU A 28 -2.10 6.83 8.36
N ARG A 29 -1.50 7.61 9.26
CA ARG A 29 -0.90 7.08 10.50
C ARG A 29 -1.92 6.40 11.39
N THR A 30 -3.13 6.94 11.48
CA THR A 30 -4.22 6.35 12.25
C THR A 30 -4.69 5.05 11.62
N ALA A 31 -4.93 5.04 10.31
CA ALA A 31 -5.29 3.84 9.56
C ALA A 31 -4.23 2.74 9.69
N LEU A 32 -2.95 3.11 9.57
CA LEU A 32 -1.81 2.20 9.74
C LEU A 32 -1.60 1.73 11.19
N ARG A 33 -2.47 2.02 12.15
CA ARG A 33 -2.49 1.32 13.44
C ARG A 33 -3.33 0.04 13.38
N ASP A 34 -4.37 0.04 12.56
CA ASP A 34 -5.32 -1.07 12.38
C ASP A 34 -4.66 -2.28 11.69
N SER A 35 -4.97 -3.50 12.12
CA SER A 35 -4.53 -4.73 11.45
C SER A 35 -5.15 -4.87 10.06
N ALA A 36 -6.36 -4.34 9.84
CA ALA A 36 -7.06 -4.37 8.56
C ALA A 36 -6.43 -3.47 7.47
N ALA A 37 -5.53 -2.56 7.85
CA ALA A 37 -4.86 -1.69 6.89
C ALA A 37 -3.90 -2.43 5.95
N LEU A 38 -3.38 -3.59 6.37
CA LEU A 38 -2.44 -4.35 5.56
C LEU A 38 -3.14 -5.07 4.37
N PRO A 39 -4.26 -5.78 4.58
CA PRO A 39 -5.11 -6.24 3.48
C PRO A 39 -5.53 -5.11 2.52
N ALA A 40 -5.95 -3.96 3.05
CA ALA A 40 -6.35 -2.83 2.21
C ALA A 40 -5.21 -2.28 1.33
N LEU A 41 -3.97 -2.21 1.86
CA LEU A 41 -2.80 -1.83 1.07
C LEU A 41 -2.46 -2.87 -0.01
N CYS A 42 -2.62 -4.15 0.33
CA CYS A 42 -2.44 -5.27 -0.58
C CYS A 42 -3.45 -5.24 -1.73
N ASP A 43 -4.72 -4.93 -1.45
CA ASP A 43 -5.74 -4.76 -2.48
C ASP A 43 -5.39 -3.59 -3.41
N LEU A 44 -5.03 -2.43 -2.85
CA LEU A 44 -4.60 -1.26 -3.65
C LEU A 44 -3.39 -1.56 -4.52
N LEU A 45 -2.43 -2.32 -4.00
CA LEU A 45 -1.26 -2.74 -4.75
C LEU A 45 -1.64 -3.60 -5.97
N ALA A 46 -2.71 -4.40 -5.87
CA ALA A 46 -3.17 -5.28 -6.94
C ALA A 46 -4.23 -4.64 -7.87
N SER A 47 -4.99 -3.64 -7.39
CA SER A 47 -6.18 -3.12 -8.09
C SER A 47 -6.14 -1.63 -8.41
N ALA A 48 -5.23 -0.83 -7.82
CA ALA A 48 -5.21 0.60 -8.09
C ALA A 48 -4.85 0.86 -9.56
N ALA A 49 -5.62 1.72 -10.23
CA ALA A 49 -5.38 2.08 -11.63
C ALA A 49 -4.17 3.00 -11.80
N ASP A 50 -3.91 3.84 -10.81
CA ASP A 50 -2.83 4.83 -10.80
C ASP A 50 -1.47 4.18 -10.41
N PRO A 51 -0.43 4.28 -11.27
CA PRO A 51 0.92 3.78 -10.98
C PRO A 51 1.51 4.31 -9.68
N GLN A 52 1.34 5.61 -9.41
CA GLN A 52 1.93 6.26 -8.24
C GLN A 52 1.28 5.72 -6.97
N ILE A 53 -0.02 5.46 -7.01
CA ILE A 53 -0.75 4.87 -5.88
C ILE A 53 -0.32 3.41 -5.65
N ARG A 54 -0.14 2.61 -6.72
CA ARG A 54 0.38 1.24 -6.60
C ARG A 54 1.77 1.21 -5.97
N GLN A 55 2.69 2.03 -6.49
CA GLN A 55 4.04 2.15 -5.96
C GLN A 55 4.05 2.62 -4.50
N PHE A 56 3.20 3.58 -4.16
CA PHE A 56 3.13 4.09 -2.80
C PHE A 56 2.57 3.04 -1.83
N ALA A 57 1.53 2.30 -2.24
CA ALA A 57 1.00 1.15 -1.51
C ALA A 57 2.07 0.05 -1.32
N ALA A 58 2.92 -0.20 -2.33
CA ALA A 58 4.02 -1.15 -2.25
C ALA A 58 5.07 -0.74 -1.21
N VAL A 59 5.48 0.53 -1.19
CA VAL A 59 6.43 1.06 -0.20
C VAL A 59 5.88 0.92 1.21
N LEU A 60 4.61 1.30 1.43
CA LEU A 60 3.96 1.21 2.73
C LEU A 60 3.79 -0.24 3.19
N THR A 61 3.36 -1.13 2.30
CA THR A 61 3.24 -2.56 2.56
C THR A 61 4.59 -3.14 2.97
N ARG A 62 5.64 -2.89 2.19
CA ARG A 62 7.01 -3.36 2.49
C ARG A 62 7.49 -2.88 3.86
N ARG A 63 7.30 -1.60 4.18
CA ARG A 63 7.70 -1.02 5.47
C ARG A 63 6.98 -1.68 6.65
N ARG A 64 5.69 -1.98 6.48
CA ARG A 64 4.90 -2.68 7.51
C ARG A 64 5.32 -4.14 7.66
N LEU A 65 5.57 -4.84 6.56
CA LEU A 65 6.06 -6.20 6.60
C LEU A 65 7.41 -6.24 7.32
N ILE A 66 8.41 -5.43 6.96
CA ILE A 66 9.72 -5.44 7.63
C ILE A 66 9.61 -5.26 9.15
N THR A 67 8.72 -4.38 9.62
CA THR A 67 8.57 -4.09 11.05
C THR A 67 7.71 -5.09 11.82
N ARG A 68 6.71 -5.72 11.18
CA ARG A 68 5.73 -6.60 11.85
C ARG A 68 5.74 -8.06 11.38
N TRP A 69 6.57 -8.43 10.39
CA TRP A 69 6.63 -9.76 9.79
C TRP A 69 6.76 -10.88 10.82
N ARG A 70 7.66 -10.70 11.80
CA ARG A 70 7.89 -11.69 12.87
C ARG A 70 6.71 -11.86 13.83
N ARG A 71 5.77 -10.90 13.88
CA ARG A 71 4.57 -10.93 14.73
C ARG A 71 3.33 -11.44 14.00
N LEU A 72 3.41 -11.69 12.70
CA LEU A 72 2.30 -12.22 11.90
C LEU A 72 2.22 -13.74 12.04
N ALA A 73 1.00 -14.28 12.13
CA ALA A 73 0.79 -15.72 12.11
C ALA A 73 1.26 -16.31 10.76
N GLU A 74 1.66 -17.59 10.76
CA GLU A 74 2.17 -18.26 9.55
C GLU A 74 1.16 -18.21 8.40
N GLN A 75 -0.11 -18.45 8.69
CA GLN A 75 -1.20 -18.39 7.70
C GLN A 75 -1.27 -17.03 7.00
N GLN A 76 -1.13 -15.94 7.76
CA GLN A 76 -1.17 -14.58 7.22
C GLN A 76 0.08 -14.29 6.38
N ARG A 77 1.24 -14.82 6.78
CA ARG A 77 2.48 -14.70 5.99
C ARG A 77 2.37 -15.42 4.66
N GLU A 78 1.81 -16.62 4.61
CA GLU A 78 1.59 -17.37 3.37
C GLU A 78 0.59 -16.69 2.45
N SER A 79 -0.56 -16.24 2.98
CA SER A 79 -1.53 -15.46 2.19
C SER A 79 -0.91 -14.20 1.60
N LEU A 80 -0.05 -13.50 2.36
CA LEU A 80 0.64 -12.31 1.87
C LEU A 80 1.67 -12.61 0.79
N LYS A 81 2.43 -13.70 0.91
CA LYS A 81 3.35 -14.14 -0.14
C LYS A 81 2.60 -14.39 -1.45
N SER A 82 1.49 -15.13 -1.38
CA SER A 82 0.65 -15.41 -2.54
C SER A 82 0.13 -14.12 -3.18
N LEU A 83 -0.40 -13.20 -2.37
CA LEU A 83 -0.96 -11.95 -2.87
C LEU A 83 0.10 -11.05 -3.51
N VAL A 84 1.26 -10.89 -2.87
CA VAL A 84 2.38 -10.11 -3.42
C VAL A 84 2.90 -10.73 -4.72
N LEU A 85 3.03 -12.05 -4.80
CA LEU A 85 3.41 -12.74 -6.04
C LEU A 85 2.40 -12.49 -7.16
N THR A 86 1.10 -12.62 -6.88
CA THR A 86 0.05 -12.36 -7.86
C THR A 86 0.06 -10.91 -8.33
N ALA A 87 0.30 -9.96 -7.42
CA ALA A 87 0.35 -8.56 -7.79
C ALA A 87 1.59 -8.21 -8.62
N LEU A 88 2.77 -8.76 -8.28
CA LEU A 88 3.98 -8.61 -9.09
C LEU A 88 3.81 -9.18 -10.50
N GLN A 89 3.09 -10.29 -10.65
CA GLN A 89 2.76 -10.85 -11.97
C GLN A 89 1.83 -9.94 -12.80
N LYS A 90 0.98 -9.14 -12.13
CA LYS A 90 0.07 -8.20 -12.77
C LYS A 90 0.70 -6.83 -13.02
N GLU A 91 1.84 -6.53 -12.37
CA GLU A 91 2.53 -5.27 -12.52
C GLU A 91 3.21 -5.22 -13.90
N THR A 92 2.66 -4.41 -14.80
CA THR A 92 3.16 -4.25 -16.18
C THR A 92 4.21 -3.16 -16.30
N GLU A 93 4.44 -2.36 -15.25
CA GLU A 93 5.37 -1.24 -15.23
C GLU A 93 6.66 -1.63 -14.49
N TRP A 94 7.53 -2.34 -15.21
CA TRP A 94 8.90 -2.57 -14.78
C TRP A 94 9.69 -1.32 -15.08
N GLY A 95 9.94 -0.49 -14.07
CA GLY A 95 10.75 0.72 -14.24
C GLY A 95 12.10 0.40 -14.88
N PHE A 96 12.28 0.91 -16.11
CA PHE A 96 13.50 0.98 -16.90
C PHE A 96 14.09 -0.33 -17.45
N CYS A 97 13.73 -0.65 -18.69
CA CYS A 97 14.73 -1.02 -19.70
C CYS A 97 14.34 -0.40 -21.04
N CYS A 98 15.25 0.41 -21.58
CA CYS A 98 15.31 0.96 -22.95
C CYS A 98 14.43 2.20 -23.26
N SER A 99 15.05 3.38 -23.12
CA SER A 99 15.04 4.45 -24.13
C SER A 99 16.44 5.03 -24.24
#